data_AF-A0A920JR48-F1
#
_entry.id   AF-A0A920JR48-F1
#
_cell.length_a   1.000
_cell.length_b   1.000
_cell.length_c   1.000
_cell.angle_alpha   90.00
_cell.angle_beta   90.00
_cell.angle_gamma   90.00
#
_symmetry.space_group_name_H-M   'P 1'
#
loop_
_entity.id
_entity.type
_entity.pdbx_description
1 polymer ?
#
loop_
_entity_poly.entity_id
_entity_poly.type
_entity_poly.pdbx_seq_one_letter_code
_entity_poly.pdbx_strand_id
1 'polypeptide(L)' 'MNYFEKNGDPYDFSILDLDGDFSLKLGVTGAPETFLIIDGKIVVHRIGEVNINVWNDKFEKYF' A
#
# COMPACT_ATOMS: atom_id res chain seq x y z
N MET A 1 1.59 -10.07 -22.09
CA MET A 1 0.98 -8.83 -21.56
C MET A 1 0.93 -8.94 -20.05
N ASN A 2 1.87 -8.26 -19.40
CA ASN A 2 2.01 -8.11 -17.96
C ASN A 2 0.83 -7.29 -17.40
N TYR A 3 0.51 -7.45 -16.12
CA TYR A 3 -0.54 -6.72 -15.41
C TYR A 3 -0.42 -5.20 -15.58
N PHE A 4 0.78 -4.63 -15.44
CA PHE A 4 1.01 -3.18 -15.58
C PHE A 4 0.78 -2.65 -16.99
N GLU A 5 1.12 -3.42 -18.02
CA GLU A 5 0.87 -3.02 -19.42
C GLU A 5 -0.63 -2.89 -19.73
N LYS A 6 -1.47 -3.62 -18.99
CA LYS A 6 -2.93 -3.60 -19.18
C LYS A 6 -3.64 -2.55 -18.34
N ASN A 7 -3.15 -2.29 -17.12
CA ASN A 7 -3.85 -1.48 -16.12
C ASN A 7 -3.15 -0.14 -15.84
N GLY A 8 -1.98 0.10 -16.42
CA GLY A 8 -1.08 1.17 -16.01
C GLY A 8 -0.24 0.80 -14.79
N ASP A 9 0.86 1.52 -14.59
CA ASP A 9 1.72 1.39 -13.41
C ASP A 9 1.67 2.71 -12.61
N PRO A 10 0.98 2.73 -11.46
CA PRO A 10 0.91 3.91 -10.60
C PRO A 10 2.10 4.02 -9.63
N TYR A 11 3.04 3.08 -9.63
CA TYR A 11 4.08 2.98 -8.63
C TYR A 11 5.42 3.55 -9.12
N ASP A 12 6.04 4.43 -8.33
CA ASP A 12 7.41 4.88 -8.59
C ASP A 12 8.41 3.72 -8.45
N PHE A 13 8.13 2.80 -7.53
CA PHE A 13 8.93 1.60 -7.27
C PHE A 13 8.02 0.39 -7.05
N SER A 14 8.33 -0.71 -7.72
CA SER A 14 7.66 -2.00 -7.55
C SER A 14 8.66 -3.03 -7.00
N ILE A 15 8.41 -3.53 -5.79
CA ILE A 15 9.24 -4.56 -5.14
C ILE A 15 8.52 -5.90 -5.24
N LEU A 16 9.22 -6.93 -5.71
CA LEU A 16 8.73 -8.30 -5.72
C LEU A 16 9.24 -9.06 -4.50
N ASP A 17 8.38 -9.26 -3.50
CA ASP A 17 8.66 -9.97 -2.25
C ASP A 17 8.18 -11.44 -2.35
N LEU A 18 8.93 -12.30 -3.05
CA LEU A 18 8.54 -13.70 -3.28
C LEU A 18 8.54 -14.54 -2.00
N ASP A 19 9.49 -14.28 -1.10
CA ASP A 19 9.67 -15.04 0.14
C ASP A 19 8.81 -14.50 1.28
N GLY A 20 8.30 -13.27 1.17
CA GLY A 20 7.42 -12.64 2.16
C GLY A 20 8.15 -12.04 3.36
N ASP A 21 9.49 -12.02 3.35
CA ASP A 21 10.31 -11.53 4.46
C ASP A 21 10.07 -10.04 4.77
N PHE A 22 9.83 -9.24 3.73
CA PHE A 22 9.55 -7.81 3.92
C PHE A 22 8.15 -7.60 4.48
N SER A 23 7.16 -8.27 3.91
CA SER A 23 5.76 -8.24 4.35
C SER A 23 5.63 -8.71 5.82
N LEU A 24 6.36 -9.77 6.20
CA LEU A 24 6.37 -10.29 7.56
C LEU A 24 6.94 -9.28 8.56
N LYS A 25 8.04 -8.59 8.22
CA LYS A 25 8.63 -7.54 9.08
C LYS A 25 7.70 -6.35 9.29
N LEU A 26 6.84 -6.06 8.32
CA LEU A 26 5.82 -5.02 8.41
C LEU A 26 4.56 -5.47 9.18
N GLY A 27 4.47 -6.75 9.55
CA GLY A 27 3.29 -7.31 10.22
C GLY A 27 2.07 -7.44 9.30
N VAL A 28 2.30 -7.51 7.98
CA VAL A 28 1.24 -7.71 6.98
C VAL A 28 0.59 -9.08 7.20
N THR A 29 -0.73 -9.10 7.18
CA THR A 29 -1.56 -10.30 7.42
C THR A 29 -2.18 -10.86 6.15
N GLY A 30 -2.23 -10.04 5.08
CA GLY A 30 -2.69 -10.43 3.76
C GLY A 30 -2.59 -9.28 2.77
N ALA A 31 -3.31 -9.38 1.65
CA ALA A 31 -3.41 -8.31 0.67
C ALA A 31 -4.88 -8.12 0.24
N PRO A 32 -5.29 -6.90 -0.14
CA PRO A 32 -4.49 -5.67 -0.16
C PRO A 32 -4.33 -5.04 1.23
N GLU A 33 -3.18 -4.41 1.48
CA GLU A 33 -2.92 -3.55 2.64
C GLU A 33 -2.21 -2.26 2.17
N THR A 34 -2.37 -1.16 2.91
CA THR A 34 -1.76 0.14 2.57
C THR A 34 -1.25 0.85 3.82
N PHE A 35 -0.03 1.39 3.74
CA PHE A 35 0.62 2.14 4.80
C PHE A 35 0.86 3.58 4.36
N LEU A 36 0.55 4.56 5.23
CA LEU A 36 1.00 5.94 5.08
C LEU A 36 2.19 6.17 6.00
N ILE A 37 3.29 6.63 5.42
CA ILE A 37 4.54 6.90 6.14
C ILE A 37 4.83 8.40 6.07
N ILE A 38 5.04 9.04 7.22
CA ILE A 38 5.47 10.45 7.34
C ILE A 38 6.69 10.48 8.25
N ASP A 39 7.77 11.13 7.82
CA ASP A 39 9.04 11.23 8.55
C ASP A 39 9.55 9.87 9.06
N GLY A 40 9.42 8.83 8.23
CA GLY A 40 9.84 7.46 8.55
C GLY A 40 8.95 6.71 9.53
N LYS A 41 7.79 7.26 9.91
CA LYS A 41 6.82 6.61 10.82
C LYS A 41 5.55 6.25 10.09
N ILE A 42 5.04 5.04 10.35
CA ILE A 42 3.71 4.63 9.90
C ILE A 42 2.67 5.40 10.72
N VAL A 43 1.90 6.25 10.05
CA VAL A 43 0.83 7.05 10.68
C VAL A 43 -0.57 6.52 10.34
N VAL A 44 -0.70 5.71 9.30
CA VAL A 44 -1.92 4.96 8.96
C VAL A 44 -1.52 3.57 8.48
N HIS A 45 -2.22 2.55 8.99
CA HIS A 45 -2.19 1.19 8.47
C HIS A 45 -3.63 0.78 8.15
N ARG A 46 -3.87 0.43 6.88
CA ARG A 46 -5.18 0.03 6.36
C ARG A 46 -5.12 -1.40 5.85
N ILE A 47 -6.03 -2.23 6.37
CA ILE A 47 -6.33 -3.55 5.81
C ILE A 47 -7.49 -3.42 4.83
N GLY A 48 -7.33 -4.00 3.63
CA GLY A 48 -8.29 -3.93 2.54
C GLY A 48 -8.01 -2.79 1.56
N GLU A 49 -8.84 -2.72 0.51
CA GLU A 49 -8.68 -1.75 -0.58
C GLU A 49 -8.79 -0.29 -0.11
N VAL A 50 -8.11 0.59 -0.85
CA VAL A 50 -8.30 2.04 -0.76
C VAL A 50 -9.16 2.48 -1.94
N ASN A 51 -10.38 2.90 -1.63
CA ASN A 51 -11.26 3.60 -2.56
C ASN A 51 -11.44 5.06 -2.09
N ILE A 52 -12.17 5.87 -2.85
CA ILE A 52 -12.31 7.31 -2.57
C ILE A 52 -12.90 7.61 -1.18
N ASN A 53 -13.83 6.77 -0.70
CA ASN A 53 -14.41 6.95 0.63
C ASN A 53 -13.39 6.67 1.73
N VAL A 54 -12.60 5.60 1.56
CA VAL A 54 -11.50 5.27 2.48
C VAL A 54 -10.42 6.35 2.46
N TRP A 55 -10.09 6.87 1.28
CA TRP A 55 -9.15 7.98 1.12
C TRP A 55 -9.59 9.21 1.91
N ASN A 56 -10.80 9.72 1.66
CA ASN A 56 -11.32 10.92 2.32
C ASN A 56 -11.41 10.75 3.84
N ASP A 57 -11.85 9.57 4.32
CA ASP A 57 -12.01 9.32 5.75
C ASP A 57 -10.68 9.09 6.50
N LYS A 58 -9.69 8.43 5.87
CA LYS A 58 -8.48 7.95 6.56
C LYS A 58 -7.19 8.66 6.18
N PHE A 59 -7.08 9.18 4.96
CA PHE A 59 -5.83 9.67 4.39
C PHE A 59 -5.83 11.17 4.12
N GLU A 60 -6.92 11.73 3.60
CA GLU A 60 -6.99 13.13 3.11
C GLU A 60 -6.50 14.16 4.13
N LYS A 61 -6.81 13.98 5.42
CA LYS A 61 -6.38 14.89 6.50
C LYS A 61 -4.86 15.04 6.72
N TYR A 62 -4.05 14.18 6.11
CA TYR A 62 -2.58 14.22 6.20
C TYR A 62 -1.93 14.98 5.03
N PHE A 63 -2.74 15.42 4.06
CA PHE A 63 -2.35 16.19 2.88
C PHE A 63 -3.02 17.57 2.90
#